data_AF-A0A4R7VK56-F1
#
_entry.id   AF-A0A4R7VK56-F1
#
_cell.length_a   1.000
_cell.length_b   1.000
_cell.length_c   1.000
_cell.angle_alpha   90.00
_cell.angle_beta   90.00
_cell.angle_gamma   90.00
#
_symmetry.space_group_name_H-M   'P 1'
#
loop_
_entity.id
_entity.type
_entity.pdbx_description
1 polymer ?
#
loop_
_entity_poly.entity_id
_entity_poly.type
_entity_poly.pdbx_seq_one_letter_code
_entity_poly.pdbx_strand_id
1 'polypeptide(L)'
;MDVDEVALLTTTLLKTMTTATGPELAAALDDLGWPDMLAGYPDVVVPLVFRLLGETGAHAPLLNDVIRADPPPPLAPPQRTEGRLPNAQRNEGRLHNGRRTEGVLRLPYAGGAWVVWEREGHGGGLDQELPLRRVAAGSAVPLAAGRRALGWWLVGTGRAMLALARRHVLDRTQFGRPLASFQAVRHRLAEAHVAVEGAEATLALASDDLGSLLAKAAAGAAALTAARHCQQVLGGIGFTAEHALHRHVRRALVLDGLLGSTRELTREAGTLVRERGSAPRLTHL
;
A
#
# COMPACT_ATOMS: atom_id res chain seq x y z
N MET A 1 10.28 19.82 5.13
CA MET A 1 8.95 20.41 5.34
C MET A 1 8.74 20.60 6.83
N ASP A 2 8.26 21.76 7.25
CA ASP A 2 7.86 21.97 8.64
C ASP A 2 6.44 21.45 8.93
N VAL A 3 5.99 21.57 10.18
CA VAL A 3 4.69 21.04 10.63
C VAL A 3 3.51 21.77 9.97
N ASP A 4 3.61 23.08 9.78
CA ASP A 4 2.55 23.90 9.21
C ASP A 4 2.40 23.64 7.71
N GLU A 5 3.53 23.50 7.00
CA GLU A 5 3.57 23.08 5.60
C GLU A 5 2.92 21.69 5.40
N VAL A 6 3.22 20.72 6.28
CA VAL A 6 2.62 19.39 6.21
C VAL A 6 1.12 19.44 6.50
N ALA A 7 0.66 20.28 7.43
CA ALA A 7 -0.76 20.44 7.72
C ALA A 7 -1.53 21.07 6.54
N LEU A 8 -0.95 22.08 5.90
CA LEU A 8 -1.51 22.71 4.70
C LEU A 8 -1.55 21.73 3.52
N LEU A 9 -0.47 21.00 3.30
CA LEU A 9 -0.40 19.96 2.27
C LEU A 9 -1.45 18.87 2.53
N THR A 10 -1.57 18.40 3.78
CA THR A 10 -2.56 17.39 4.18
C THR A 10 -3.98 17.84 3.83
N THR A 11 -4.33 19.08 4.17
CA THR A 11 -5.66 19.64 3.88
C THR A 11 -5.93 19.73 2.38
N THR A 12 -4.92 20.17 1.63
CA THR A 12 -4.99 20.30 0.17
C THR A 12 -5.17 18.94 -0.49
N LEU A 13 -4.31 17.96 -0.16
CA LEU A 13 -4.39 16.59 -0.67
C LEU A 13 -5.73 15.93 -0.33
N LEU A 14 -6.22 16.09 0.91
CA LEU A 14 -7.50 15.53 1.31
C LEU A 14 -8.65 16.09 0.47
N LYS A 15 -8.66 17.40 0.21
CA LYS A 15 -9.66 18.04 -0.65
C LYS A 15 -9.57 17.52 -2.10
N THR A 16 -8.36 17.37 -2.63
CA THR A 16 -8.17 16.83 -3.99
C THR A 16 -8.62 15.38 -4.08
N MET A 17 -8.24 14.52 -3.14
CA MET A 17 -8.58 13.09 -3.14
C MET A 17 -10.04 12.78 -2.85
N THR A 18 -10.79 13.71 -2.24
CA THR A 18 -12.24 13.57 -2.08
C THR A 18 -13.02 13.95 -3.35
N THR A 19 -12.37 14.62 -4.32
CA THR A 19 -13.01 15.12 -5.55
C THR A 19 -12.48 14.50 -6.83
N ALA A 20 -11.28 13.92 -6.83
CA ALA A 20 -10.65 13.29 -7.99
C ALA A 20 -10.10 11.89 -7.64
N THR A 21 -10.09 11.00 -8.62
CA THR A 21 -9.47 9.67 -8.53
C THR A 21 -8.90 9.24 -9.89
N GLY A 22 -8.03 8.24 -9.89
CA GLY A 22 -7.44 7.69 -11.11
C GLY A 22 -6.57 8.70 -11.87
N PRO A 23 -6.71 8.79 -13.20
CA PRO A 23 -5.92 9.71 -14.02
C PRO A 23 -6.09 11.18 -13.63
N GLU A 24 -7.30 11.59 -13.23
CA GLU A 24 -7.58 12.97 -12.80
C GLU A 24 -6.80 13.32 -11.53
N LEU A 25 -6.78 12.41 -10.54
CA LEU A 25 -5.99 12.60 -9.33
C LEU A 25 -4.49 12.59 -9.65
N ALA A 26 -4.04 11.73 -10.57
CA ALA A 26 -2.64 11.70 -10.99
C ALA A 26 -2.20 13.05 -11.58
N ALA A 27 -3.01 13.63 -12.48
CA ALA A 27 -2.74 14.95 -13.05
C ALA A 27 -2.75 16.05 -11.98
N ALA A 28 -3.74 16.05 -11.09
CA ALA A 28 -3.82 17.03 -10.01
C ALA A 28 -2.62 16.94 -9.04
N LEU A 29 -2.10 15.74 -8.78
CA LEU A 29 -0.90 15.55 -7.95
C LEU A 29 0.37 15.98 -8.68
N ASP A 30 0.46 15.75 -9.99
CA ASP A 30 1.55 16.27 -10.83
C ASP A 30 1.56 17.81 -10.79
N ASP A 31 0.39 18.46 -10.90
CA ASP A 31 0.24 19.92 -10.79
C ASP A 31 0.60 20.46 -9.39
N LEU A 32 0.35 19.67 -8.34
CA LEU A 32 0.78 19.98 -6.96
C LEU A 32 2.28 19.74 -6.72
N GLY A 33 3.04 19.34 -7.74
CA GLY A 33 4.48 19.13 -7.63
C GLY A 33 4.87 17.78 -7.01
N TRP A 34 4.05 16.73 -7.20
CA TRP A 34 4.36 15.38 -6.72
C TRP A 34 5.79 14.91 -7.04
N PRO A 35 6.33 15.07 -8.27
CA PRO A 35 7.69 14.65 -8.58
C PRO A 35 8.75 15.34 -7.70
N ASP A 36 8.62 16.65 -7.50
CA ASP A 36 9.56 17.44 -6.70
C ASP A 36 9.46 17.10 -5.22
N MET A 37 8.22 16.93 -4.73
CA MET A 37 7.95 16.50 -3.36
C MET A 37 8.51 15.11 -3.07
N LEU A 38 8.33 14.15 -3.99
CA LEU A 38 8.85 12.80 -3.85
C LEU A 38 10.39 12.78 -3.85
N ALA A 39 11.02 13.61 -4.68
CA ALA A 39 12.47 13.72 -4.73
C ALA A 39 13.05 14.43 -3.48
N GLY A 40 12.37 15.45 -2.96
CA GLY A 40 12.87 16.27 -1.85
C GLY A 40 12.55 15.72 -0.46
N TYR A 41 11.35 15.13 -0.28
CA TYR A 41 10.83 14.76 1.05
C TYR A 41 10.09 13.40 1.05
N PRO A 42 10.68 12.31 0.52
CA PRO A 42 10.01 11.01 0.37
C PRO A 42 9.47 10.46 1.69
N ASP A 43 10.20 10.63 2.80
CA ASP A 43 9.83 10.13 4.13
C ASP A 43 8.63 10.87 4.74
N VAL A 44 8.25 12.03 4.19
CA VAL A 44 7.07 12.81 4.61
C VAL A 44 5.91 12.56 3.65
N VAL A 45 6.15 12.69 2.35
CA VAL A 45 5.06 12.70 1.37
C VAL A 45 4.55 11.30 1.03
N VAL A 46 5.40 10.27 1.06
CA VAL A 46 4.94 8.89 0.80
C VAL A 46 3.99 8.41 1.91
N PRO A 47 4.31 8.51 3.21
CA PRO A 47 3.35 8.18 4.27
C PRO A 47 2.06 8.97 4.17
N LEU A 48 2.16 10.29 3.94
CA LEU A 48 1.00 11.18 3.89
C LEU A 48 0.06 10.83 2.74
N VAL A 49 0.58 10.81 1.51
CA VAL A 49 -0.20 10.58 0.29
C VAL A 49 -0.84 9.20 0.31
N PHE A 50 -0.08 8.14 0.62
CA PHE A 50 -0.61 6.78 0.57
C PHE A 50 -1.61 6.52 1.70
N ARG A 51 -1.39 7.08 2.90
CA ARG A 51 -2.41 7.03 3.97
C ARG A 51 -3.71 7.70 3.53
N LEU A 52 -3.64 8.89 2.92
CA LEU A 52 -4.82 9.61 2.44
C LEU A 52 -5.54 8.89 1.29
N LEU A 53 -4.81 8.22 0.38
CA LEU A 53 -5.41 7.34 -0.64
C LEU A 53 -6.25 6.24 0.02
N GLY A 54 -5.78 5.66 1.13
CA GLY A 54 -6.52 4.66 1.88
C GLY A 54 -7.75 5.20 2.60
N GLU A 55 -7.60 6.36 3.25
CA GLU A 55 -8.67 6.99 4.03
C GLU A 55 -9.82 7.49 3.16
N THR A 56 -9.50 8.01 1.97
CA THR A 56 -10.49 8.52 1.01
C THR A 56 -11.05 7.45 0.09
N GLY A 57 -10.32 6.34 -0.11
CA GLY A 57 -10.63 5.32 -1.12
C GLY A 57 -10.19 5.68 -2.54
N ALA A 58 -9.64 6.89 -2.74
CA ALA A 58 -9.08 7.30 -4.03
C ALA A 58 -7.90 6.41 -4.45
N HIS A 59 -7.55 6.45 -5.73
CA HIS A 59 -6.37 5.77 -6.26
C HIS A 59 -5.63 6.64 -7.27
N ALA A 60 -4.32 6.46 -7.33
CA ALA A 60 -3.48 6.99 -8.39
C ALA A 60 -2.29 6.03 -8.59
N PRO A 61 -1.72 5.92 -9.79
CA PRO A 61 -0.63 4.98 -10.13
C PRO A 61 0.75 5.41 -9.58
N LEU A 62 0.78 6.04 -8.40
CA LEU A 62 1.97 6.66 -7.79
C LEU A 62 2.97 5.64 -7.26
N LEU A 63 2.54 4.39 -7.04
CA LEU A 63 3.43 3.32 -6.57
C LEU A 63 4.61 3.11 -7.53
N ASN A 64 4.37 3.28 -8.83
CA ASN A 64 5.42 3.17 -9.84
C ASN A 64 6.48 4.27 -9.67
N ASP A 65 6.06 5.47 -9.30
CA ASP A 65 6.96 6.61 -9.10
C ASP A 65 7.82 6.40 -7.84
N VAL A 66 7.20 5.92 -6.75
CA VAL A 66 7.91 5.58 -5.51
C VAL A 66 8.96 4.50 -5.73
N ILE A 67 8.64 3.43 -6.47
CA ILE A 67 9.60 2.35 -6.74
C ILE A 67 10.74 2.84 -7.64
N ARG A 68 10.48 3.75 -8.58
CA ARG A 68 11.53 4.32 -9.44
C ARG A 68 12.45 5.29 -8.69
N ALA A 69 11.94 5.97 -7.67
CA ALA A 69 12.70 6.87 -6.82
C ALA A 69 13.62 6.15 -5.83
N ASP A 70 13.42 4.84 -5.61
CA ASP A 70 14.25 3.98 -4.74
C ASP A 70 15.27 3.22 -5.60
N PRO A 71 16.48 3.76 -5.83
CA PRO A 71 17.47 3.08 -6.66
C PRO A 71 17.91 1.76 -6.02
N PRO A 72 18.14 0.69 -6.80
CA PRO A 72 18.71 -0.53 -6.25
C PRO A 72 20.06 -0.21 -5.58
N PRO A 73 20.42 -0.92 -4.49
CA PRO A 73 21.74 -0.74 -3.88
C PRO A 73 22.82 -0.91 -4.96
N PRO A 74 23.91 -0.12 -4.90
CA PRO A 74 24.98 -0.22 -5.90
C PRO A 74 25.43 -1.68 -5.99
N LEU A 75 25.44 -2.22 -7.21
CA LEU A 75 25.94 -3.56 -7.47
C LEU A 75 27.33 -3.66 -6.84
N ALA A 76 27.50 -4.58 -5.88
CA ALA A 76 28.82 -4.91 -5.38
C ALA A 76 29.73 -5.21 -6.59
N PRO A 77 30.98 -4.71 -6.62
CA PRO A 77 31.87 -4.93 -7.75
C PRO A 77 31.91 -6.44 -8.05
N PRO A 78 31.83 -6.83 -9.34
CA PRO A 78 31.76 -8.23 -9.69
C PRO A 78 32.96 -8.96 -9.09
N GLN A 79 32.70 -9.92 -8.21
CA GLN A 79 33.73 -10.85 -7.78
C GLN A 79 34.18 -11.57 -9.04
N ARG A 80 35.43 -11.34 -9.48
CA ARG A 80 36.01 -11.97 -10.66
C ARG A 80 35.93 -13.49 -10.48
N THR A 81 34.89 -14.10 -11.04
CA THR A 81 34.81 -15.53 -11.24
C THR A 81 35.25 -15.76 -12.68
N GLU A 82 36.48 -16.24 -12.85
CA GLU A 82 36.99 -16.69 -14.15
C GLU A 82 36.12 -17.87 -14.60
N GLY A 83 35.19 -17.61 -15.53
CA GLY A 83 34.23 -18.62 -15.98
C GLY A 83 33.35 -18.11 -17.12
N ARG A 84 33.81 -18.37 -18.34
CA ARG A 84 33.15 -18.22 -19.66
C ARG A 84 31.59 -18.17 -19.64
N LEU A 85 31.01 -17.05 -20.06
CA LEU A 85 29.56 -16.89 -20.30
C LEU A 85 29.19 -17.16 -21.77
N PRO A 86 28.10 -17.90 -22.08
CA PRO A 86 27.47 -17.89 -23.39
C PRO A 86 26.53 -16.68 -23.54
N ASN A 87 26.47 -16.17 -24.78
CA ASN A 87 25.74 -14.99 -25.27
C ASN A 87 24.26 -14.94 -24.80
N ALA A 88 23.90 -13.91 -24.04
CA ALA A 88 22.51 -13.47 -23.85
C ALA A 88 22.32 -12.10 -24.50
N GLN A 89 21.37 -12.03 -25.43
CA GLN A 89 21.06 -10.89 -26.27
C GLN A 89 20.76 -9.62 -25.45
N ARG A 90 21.55 -8.57 -25.69
CA ARG A 90 21.27 -7.19 -25.29
C ARG A 90 19.99 -6.72 -25.98
N ASN A 91 18.90 -6.61 -25.22
CA ASN A 91 17.76 -5.79 -25.61
C ASN A 91 17.96 -4.40 -25.02
N GLU A 92 18.77 -3.58 -25.69
CA GLU A 92 18.88 -2.16 -25.36
C GLU A 92 17.62 -1.44 -25.84
N GLY A 93 16.97 -0.74 -24.90
CA GLY A 93 15.78 0.05 -25.18
C GLY A 93 16.02 1.04 -26.32
N ARG A 94 15.17 0.98 -27.34
CA ARG A 94 15.16 1.94 -28.44
C ARG A 94 14.83 3.33 -27.89
N LEU A 95 15.74 4.28 -28.11
CA LEU A 95 15.51 5.70 -27.90
C LEU A 95 14.63 6.22 -29.05
N HIS A 96 13.44 6.73 -28.73
CA HIS A 96 12.67 7.56 -29.64
C HIS A 96 12.44 8.92 -28.96
N ASN A 97 13.06 9.96 -29.50
CA ASN A 97 12.75 11.37 -29.22
C ASN A 97 13.08 11.92 -27.81
N GLY A 98 14.27 11.64 -27.27
CA GLY A 98 14.85 12.39 -26.14
C GLY A 98 14.17 12.26 -24.77
N ARG A 99 13.02 11.59 -24.67
CA ARG A 99 12.44 11.10 -23.41
C ARG A 99 12.71 9.60 -23.32
N ARG A 100 13.24 9.12 -22.19
CA ARG A 100 13.22 7.68 -21.90
C ARG A 100 11.75 7.27 -21.92
N THR A 101 11.34 6.42 -22.86
CA THR A 101 10.09 5.68 -22.74
C THR A 101 10.29 4.71 -21.59
N GLU A 102 10.12 5.21 -20.36
CA GLU A 102 10.32 4.41 -19.15
C GLU A 102 9.35 3.23 -19.21
N GLY A 103 9.92 2.04 -19.26
CA GLY A 103 9.13 0.81 -19.36
C GLY A 103 8.08 0.74 -18.26
N VAL A 104 6.93 0.20 -18.64
CA VAL A 104 5.83 -0.12 -17.73
C VAL A 104 6.36 -1.07 -16.63
N LEU A 105 6.31 -0.61 -15.38
CA LEU A 105 6.82 -1.37 -14.24
C LEU A 105 5.97 -2.63 -14.02
N ARG A 106 6.64 -3.77 -13.93
CA ARG A 106 5.99 -5.06 -13.68
C ARG A 106 6.19 -5.42 -12.22
N LEU A 107 5.09 -5.44 -11.48
CA LEU A 107 5.07 -5.58 -10.03
C LEU A 107 4.75 -7.03 -9.64
N PRO A 108 5.48 -7.63 -8.68
CA PRO A 108 5.13 -8.94 -8.16
C PRO A 108 3.77 -8.89 -7.44
N TYR A 109 2.98 -9.94 -7.62
CA TYR A 109 1.69 -10.14 -6.99
C TYR A 109 1.63 -11.53 -6.35
N ALA A 110 0.85 -11.66 -5.28
CA ALA A 110 0.70 -12.90 -4.53
C ALA A 110 0.33 -14.09 -5.41
N GLY A 111 0.83 -15.27 -5.04
CA GLY A 111 0.68 -16.49 -5.82
C GLY A 111 1.66 -16.60 -7.01
N GLY A 112 2.78 -15.87 -6.96
CA GLY A 112 3.81 -15.89 -8.02
C GLY A 112 3.40 -15.22 -9.33
N ALA A 113 2.34 -14.42 -9.30
CA ALA A 113 1.85 -13.69 -10.46
C ALA A 113 2.57 -12.34 -10.60
N TRP A 114 2.39 -11.71 -11.76
CA TRP A 114 2.89 -10.36 -12.03
C TRP A 114 1.74 -9.49 -12.50
N VAL A 115 1.77 -8.21 -12.14
CA VAL A 115 0.81 -7.22 -12.58
C VAL A 115 1.51 -5.98 -13.11
N VAL A 116 0.81 -5.27 -13.96
CA VAL A 116 1.14 -3.92 -14.40
C VAL A 116 0.09 -2.98 -13.84
N TRP A 117 0.53 -1.85 -13.30
CA TRP A 117 -0.34 -0.73 -12.96
C TRP A 117 -0.32 0.29 -14.09
N GLU A 118 -1.40 0.37 -14.86
CA GLU A 118 -1.51 1.29 -16.00
C GLU A 118 -1.91 2.69 -15.51
N ARG A 119 -1.25 3.73 -16.04
CA ARG A 119 -1.56 5.13 -15.68
C ARG A 119 -2.90 5.59 -16.29
N GLU A 120 -3.24 5.01 -17.43
CA GLU A 120 -4.50 5.18 -18.14
C GLU A 120 -5.11 3.80 -18.34
N GLY A 121 -6.35 3.60 -17.88
CA GLY A 121 -7.02 2.30 -18.01
C GLY A 121 -8.26 2.18 -17.13
N HIS A 122 -9.15 1.26 -17.51
CA HIS A 122 -10.26 0.82 -16.67
C HIS A 122 -9.78 -0.37 -15.83
N GLY A 123 -10.27 -0.52 -14.60
CA GLY A 123 -9.80 -1.55 -13.69
C GLY A 123 -9.82 -2.95 -14.29
N GLY A 124 -8.75 -3.70 -14.06
CA GLY A 124 -8.69 -5.10 -14.45
C GLY A 124 -9.61 -5.97 -13.58
N GLY A 125 -9.67 -7.27 -13.87
CA GLY A 125 -10.56 -8.20 -13.15
C GLY A 125 -10.30 -8.37 -11.63
N LEU A 126 -9.27 -7.75 -11.06
CA LEU A 126 -8.93 -7.85 -9.62
C LEU A 126 -9.69 -6.80 -8.77
N ASP A 127 -9.76 -5.56 -9.24
CA ASP A 127 -10.55 -4.46 -8.69
C ASP A 127 -10.89 -3.51 -9.84
N GLN A 128 -12.18 -3.23 -10.05
CA GLN A 128 -12.64 -2.38 -11.16
C GLN A 128 -12.19 -0.92 -11.01
N GLU A 129 -11.84 -0.50 -9.79
CA GLU A 129 -11.34 0.83 -9.51
C GLU A 129 -9.80 0.88 -9.60
N LEU A 130 -9.08 -0.25 -9.59
CA LEU A 130 -7.63 -0.27 -9.76
C LEU A 130 -7.25 -0.79 -11.15
N PRO A 131 -6.58 0.01 -12.00
CA PRO A 131 -6.10 -0.41 -13.33
C PRO A 131 -4.87 -1.34 -13.21
N LEU A 132 -5.06 -2.48 -12.53
CA LEU A 132 -4.08 -3.56 -12.37
C LEU A 132 -4.41 -4.69 -13.35
N ARG A 133 -3.48 -4.97 -14.25
CA ARG A 133 -3.60 -6.04 -15.23
C ARG A 133 -2.53 -7.10 -15.03
N ARG A 134 -2.93 -8.37 -15.01
CA ARG A 134 -1.99 -9.50 -14.92
C ARG A 134 -1.12 -9.59 -16.18
N VAL A 135 0.15 -9.95 -15.98
CA VAL A 135 1.15 -10.18 -17.04
C VAL A 135 1.93 -11.47 -16.76
N ALA A 136 2.54 -12.03 -17.81
CA ALA A 136 3.18 -13.35 -17.73
C ALA A 136 4.45 -13.38 -16.86
N ALA A 137 5.26 -12.31 -16.89
CA ALA A 137 6.52 -12.24 -16.15
C ALA A 137 6.95 -10.79 -15.93
N GLY A 138 7.78 -10.54 -14.91
CA GLY A 138 8.39 -9.25 -14.61
C GLY A 138 9.89 -9.33 -14.33
N SER A 139 10.52 -8.18 -14.09
CA SER A 139 11.92 -8.06 -13.67
C SER A 139 11.99 -7.72 -12.18
N ALA A 140 13.12 -8.02 -11.55
CA ALA A 140 13.37 -7.61 -10.17
C ALA A 140 13.32 -6.07 -10.06
N VAL A 141 12.65 -5.57 -9.04
CA VAL A 141 12.54 -4.14 -8.70
C VAL A 141 12.83 -3.98 -7.21
N PRO A 142 13.39 -2.86 -6.76
CA PRO A 142 13.47 -2.54 -5.33
C PRO A 142 12.07 -2.55 -4.71
N LEU A 143 11.89 -3.34 -3.66
CA LEU A 143 10.56 -3.55 -3.06
C LEU A 143 10.36 -2.77 -1.76
N ALA A 144 11.42 -2.25 -1.14
CA ALA A 144 11.35 -1.66 0.20
C ALA A 144 10.44 -0.42 0.22
N ALA A 145 10.74 0.61 -0.59
CA ALA A 145 9.90 1.81 -0.65
C ALA A 145 8.46 1.50 -1.10
N GLY A 146 8.30 0.62 -2.10
CA GLY A 146 6.97 0.20 -2.57
C GLY A 146 6.15 -0.52 -1.48
N ARG A 147 6.79 -1.39 -0.69
CA ARG A 147 6.15 -2.09 0.45
C ARG A 147 5.74 -1.10 1.54
N ARG A 148 6.57 -0.11 1.88
CA ARG A 148 6.20 0.95 2.84
C ARG A 148 5.01 1.76 2.33
N ALA A 149 5.04 2.20 1.07
CA ALA A 149 3.94 2.95 0.46
C ALA A 149 2.61 2.16 0.49
N LEU A 150 2.63 0.88 0.11
CA LEU A 150 1.46 0.00 0.22
C LEU A 150 1.00 -0.22 1.66
N GLY A 151 1.93 -0.30 2.60
CA GLY A 151 1.61 -0.40 4.02
C GLY A 151 0.81 0.82 4.50
N TRP A 152 1.25 2.04 4.17
CA TRP A 152 0.53 3.26 4.50
C TRP A 152 -0.88 3.30 3.87
N TRP A 153 -1.00 2.82 2.63
CA TRP A 153 -2.31 2.68 1.97
C TRP A 153 -3.23 1.69 2.69
N LEU A 154 -2.70 0.52 3.08
CA LEU A 154 -3.44 -0.48 3.82
C LEU A 154 -3.90 0.03 5.20
N VAL A 155 -3.03 0.77 5.92
CA VAL A 155 -3.39 1.43 7.19
C VAL A 155 -4.52 2.44 6.99
N GLY A 156 -4.41 3.33 6.00
CA GLY A 156 -5.48 4.29 5.68
C GLY A 156 -6.79 3.60 5.31
N THR A 157 -6.73 2.51 4.56
CA THR A 157 -7.89 1.68 4.20
C THR A 157 -8.54 1.06 5.45
N GLY A 158 -7.73 0.56 6.40
CA GLY A 158 -8.19 0.08 7.70
C GLY A 158 -8.91 1.17 8.51
N ARG A 159 -8.37 2.38 8.54
CA ARG A 159 -8.99 3.55 9.20
C ARG A 159 -10.32 3.93 8.58
N ALA A 160 -10.43 3.93 7.26
CA ALA A 160 -11.70 4.20 6.58
C ALA A 160 -12.78 3.19 6.97
N MET A 161 -12.44 1.89 7.00
CA MET A 161 -13.38 0.84 7.44
C MET A 161 -13.83 1.04 8.90
N LEU A 162 -12.89 1.37 9.80
CA LEU A 162 -13.20 1.70 11.20
C LEU A 162 -14.10 2.93 11.32
N ALA A 163 -13.84 4.00 10.56
CA ALA A 163 -14.65 5.21 10.57
C ALA A 163 -16.09 4.94 10.11
N LEU A 164 -16.25 4.14 9.06
CA LEU A 164 -17.55 3.69 8.56
C LEU A 164 -18.31 2.84 9.59
N ALA A 165 -17.64 1.84 10.19
CA ALA A 165 -18.26 0.98 11.20
C ALA A 165 -18.61 1.75 12.48
N ARG A 166 -17.72 2.63 12.94
CA ARG A 166 -17.96 3.51 14.09
C ARG A 166 -19.19 4.38 13.88
N ARG A 167 -19.32 5.02 12.72
CA ARG A 167 -20.51 5.82 12.37
C ARG A 167 -21.78 4.96 12.45
N HIS A 168 -21.76 3.79 11.81
CA HIS A 168 -22.89 2.87 11.81
C HIS A 168 -23.38 2.49 13.21
N VAL A 169 -22.47 2.21 14.15
CA VAL A 169 -22.85 1.78 15.51
C VAL A 169 -23.23 2.92 16.45
N LEU A 170 -22.84 4.15 16.13
CA LEU A 170 -23.26 5.35 16.85
C LEU A 170 -24.67 5.79 16.44
N ASP A 171 -24.98 5.68 15.14
CA ASP A 171 -26.26 6.15 14.60
C ASP A 171 -27.41 5.17 14.84
N ARG A 172 -27.11 3.91 15.19
CA ARG A 172 -28.09 2.82 15.19
C ARG A 172 -28.42 2.32 16.59
N THR A 173 -29.72 2.22 16.87
CA THR A 173 -30.29 1.64 18.09
C THR A 173 -30.99 0.32 17.76
N GLN A 174 -30.61 -0.75 18.45
CA GLN A 174 -31.23 -2.08 18.32
C GLN A 174 -31.26 -2.78 19.66
N PHE A 175 -32.22 -3.69 19.85
CA PHE A 175 -32.42 -4.38 21.13
C PHE A 175 -32.55 -3.39 22.32
N GLY A 176 -33.26 -2.29 22.09
CA GLY A 176 -33.58 -1.29 23.11
C GLY A 176 -32.43 -0.34 23.51
N ARG A 177 -31.26 -0.37 22.84
CA ARG A 177 -30.13 0.54 23.15
C ARG A 177 -29.21 0.78 21.95
N PRO A 178 -28.34 1.81 21.97
CA PRO A 178 -27.37 2.05 20.89
C PRO A 178 -26.44 0.86 20.65
N LEU A 179 -26.11 0.55 19.40
CA LEU A 179 -25.19 -0.55 19.06
C LEU A 179 -23.80 -0.37 19.68
N ALA A 180 -23.32 0.86 19.83
CA ALA A 180 -22.06 1.17 20.51
C ALA A 180 -22.01 0.73 21.99
N SER A 181 -23.18 0.49 22.62
CA SER A 181 -23.26 0.04 24.03
C SER A 181 -22.98 -1.45 24.22
N PHE A 182 -22.95 -2.26 23.15
CA PHE A 182 -22.69 -3.70 23.25
C PHE A 182 -21.18 -3.97 23.30
N GLN A 183 -20.74 -4.74 24.31
CA GLN A 183 -19.33 -5.09 24.50
C GLN A 183 -18.73 -5.80 23.28
N ALA A 184 -19.47 -6.75 22.70
CA ALA A 184 -19.02 -7.49 21.52
C ALA A 184 -18.73 -6.56 20.32
N VAL A 185 -19.49 -5.47 20.16
CA VAL A 185 -19.24 -4.46 19.13
C VAL A 185 -17.99 -3.66 19.48
N ARG A 186 -17.88 -3.17 20.72
CA ARG A 186 -16.70 -2.39 21.15
C ARG A 186 -15.41 -3.18 21.05
N HIS A 187 -15.38 -4.44 21.48
CA HIS A 187 -14.19 -5.29 21.39
C HIS A 187 -13.72 -5.47 19.95
N ARG A 188 -14.63 -5.78 19.02
CA ARG A 188 -14.28 -5.92 17.59
C ARG A 188 -13.69 -4.65 17.00
N LEU A 189 -14.26 -3.49 17.32
CA LEU A 189 -13.74 -2.21 16.84
C LEU A 189 -12.42 -1.83 17.53
N ALA A 190 -12.25 -2.15 18.81
CA ALA A 190 -11.00 -1.94 19.54
C ALA A 190 -9.87 -2.84 19.02
N GLU A 191 -10.13 -4.12 18.77
CA GLU A 191 -9.15 -5.06 18.18
C GLU A 191 -8.70 -4.59 16.80
N ALA A 192 -9.64 -4.19 15.93
CA ALA A 192 -9.32 -3.63 14.62
C ALA A 192 -8.53 -2.32 14.73
N HIS A 193 -8.89 -1.44 15.67
CA HIS A 193 -8.17 -0.19 15.90
C HIS A 193 -6.73 -0.44 16.37
N VAL A 194 -6.53 -1.28 17.39
CA VAL A 194 -5.20 -1.65 17.89
C VAL A 194 -4.34 -2.28 16.80
N ALA A 195 -4.92 -3.14 15.95
CA ALA A 195 -4.19 -3.73 14.83
C ALA A 195 -3.71 -2.66 13.83
N VAL A 196 -4.55 -1.68 13.50
CA VAL A 196 -4.21 -0.59 12.57
C VAL A 196 -3.13 0.33 13.16
N GLU A 197 -3.26 0.74 14.43
CA GLU A 197 -2.27 1.58 15.11
C GLU A 197 -0.93 0.85 15.27
N GLY A 198 -0.95 -0.44 15.61
CA GLY A 198 0.27 -1.26 15.67
C GLY A 198 0.96 -1.39 14.31
N ALA A 199 0.20 -1.55 13.22
CA ALA A 199 0.75 -1.59 11.87
C ALA A 199 1.39 -0.25 11.47
N GLU A 200 0.73 0.87 11.79
CA GLU A 200 1.30 2.21 11.54
C GLU A 200 2.62 2.42 12.28
N ALA A 201 2.69 2.02 13.56
CA ALA A 201 3.92 2.11 14.33
C ALA A 201 5.06 1.32 13.67
N THR A 202 4.79 0.11 13.14
CA THR A 202 5.80 -0.66 12.41
C THR A 202 6.26 0.00 11.12
N LEU A 203 5.37 0.71 10.41
CA LEU A 203 5.72 1.47 9.21
C LEU A 203 6.59 2.68 9.51
N ALA A 204 6.30 3.40 10.60
CA ALA A 204 7.09 4.55 11.04
C ALA A 204 8.54 4.19 11.40
N LEU A 205 8.78 2.92 11.76
CA LEU A 205 10.10 2.41 12.17
C LEU A 205 10.82 1.63 11.06
N ALA A 206 10.15 1.34 9.95
CA ALA A 206 10.70 0.54 8.86
C ALA A 206 11.77 1.32 8.08
N SER A 207 13.03 0.90 8.21
CA SER A 207 14.19 1.57 7.59
C SER A 207 14.98 0.68 6.63
N ASP A 208 14.93 -0.64 6.78
CA ASP A 208 15.61 -1.60 5.92
C ASP A 208 14.63 -2.52 5.15
N ASP A 209 15.16 -3.43 4.35
CA ASP A 209 14.36 -4.36 3.54
C ASP A 209 13.46 -5.27 4.39
N LEU A 210 14.00 -5.79 5.51
CA LEU A 210 13.27 -6.69 6.39
C LEU A 210 12.19 -5.95 7.18
N GLY A 211 12.50 -4.76 7.70
CA GLY A 211 11.55 -3.87 8.37
C GLY A 211 10.43 -3.45 7.42
N SER A 212 10.76 -3.08 6.18
CA SER A 212 9.76 -2.74 5.14
C SER A 212 8.87 -3.92 4.79
N LEU A 213 9.43 -5.13 4.72
CA LEU A 213 8.70 -6.37 4.52
C LEU A 213 7.75 -6.68 5.69
N LEU A 214 8.25 -6.61 6.93
CA LEU A 214 7.47 -6.87 8.14
C LEU A 214 6.36 -5.84 8.34
N ALA A 215 6.65 -4.56 8.12
CA ALA A 215 5.68 -3.48 8.23
C ALA A 215 4.55 -3.62 7.21
N LYS A 216 4.86 -3.99 5.96
CA LYS A 216 3.83 -4.27 4.95
C LYS A 216 3.00 -5.50 5.31
N ALA A 217 3.63 -6.56 5.85
CA ALA A 217 2.91 -7.74 6.32
C ALA A 217 1.95 -7.40 7.48
N ALA A 218 2.38 -6.58 8.44
CA ALA A 218 1.58 -6.10 9.56
C ALA A 218 0.40 -5.22 9.07
N ALA A 219 0.64 -4.30 8.14
CA ALA A 219 -0.39 -3.46 7.54
C ALA A 219 -1.46 -4.27 6.79
N GLY A 220 -1.06 -5.27 6.01
CA GLY A 220 -2.01 -6.19 5.36
C GLY A 220 -2.82 -6.99 6.39
N ALA A 221 -2.19 -7.50 7.45
CA ALA A 221 -2.88 -8.21 8.52
C ALA A 221 -3.91 -7.31 9.22
N ALA A 222 -3.53 -6.07 9.52
CA ALA A 222 -4.38 -5.08 10.16
C ALA A 222 -5.58 -4.70 9.28
N ALA A 223 -5.36 -4.41 8.00
CA ALA A 223 -6.42 -4.09 7.05
C ALA A 223 -7.42 -5.26 6.90
N LEU A 224 -6.93 -6.51 6.81
CA LEU A 224 -7.80 -7.69 6.74
C LEU A 224 -8.57 -7.93 8.04
N THR A 225 -7.97 -7.64 9.19
CA THR A 225 -8.64 -7.69 10.49
C THR A 225 -9.73 -6.63 10.59
N ALA A 226 -9.43 -5.39 10.20
CA ALA A 226 -10.42 -4.31 10.12
C ALA A 226 -11.57 -4.67 9.16
N ALA A 227 -11.28 -5.23 7.99
CA ALA A 227 -12.29 -5.69 7.03
C ALA A 227 -13.26 -6.70 7.67
N ARG A 228 -12.74 -7.76 8.30
CA ARG A 228 -13.57 -8.79 8.96
C ARG A 228 -14.43 -8.22 10.08
N HIS A 229 -13.83 -7.45 10.99
CA HIS A 229 -14.55 -6.93 12.16
C HIS A 229 -15.56 -5.86 11.78
N CYS A 230 -15.19 -4.91 10.91
CA CYS A 230 -16.09 -3.85 10.47
C CYS A 230 -17.27 -4.45 9.69
N GLN A 231 -17.03 -5.36 8.74
CA GLN A 231 -18.11 -6.01 7.99
C GLN A 231 -19.09 -6.75 8.91
N GLN A 232 -18.58 -7.47 9.92
CA GLN A 232 -19.44 -8.12 10.90
C GLN A 232 -20.25 -7.13 11.75
N VAL A 233 -19.66 -5.98 12.10
CA VAL A 233 -20.32 -4.93 12.89
C VAL A 233 -21.43 -4.24 12.10
N LEU A 234 -21.23 -4.01 10.80
CA LEU A 234 -22.28 -3.46 9.93
C LEU A 234 -23.41 -4.46 9.65
N GLY A 235 -23.18 -5.76 9.83
CA GLY A 235 -24.18 -6.79 9.54
C GLY A 235 -24.58 -6.77 8.06
N GLY A 236 -25.86 -7.01 7.76
CA GLY A 236 -26.36 -7.19 6.39
C GLY A 236 -25.96 -6.07 5.42
N ILE A 237 -26.05 -4.79 5.84
CA ILE A 237 -25.73 -3.66 4.96
C ILE A 237 -24.24 -3.65 4.55
N GLY A 238 -23.36 -4.20 5.40
CA GLY A 238 -21.93 -4.35 5.12
C GLY A 238 -21.59 -5.33 4.00
N PHE A 239 -22.55 -6.17 3.57
CA PHE A 239 -22.41 -7.11 2.45
C PHE A 239 -23.02 -6.58 1.14
N THR A 240 -23.61 -5.39 1.16
CA THR A 240 -24.30 -4.81 0.00
C THR A 240 -23.42 -3.77 -0.72
N ALA A 241 -23.72 -3.54 -2.00
CA ALA A 241 -23.11 -2.46 -2.77
C ALA A 241 -23.58 -1.06 -2.34
N GLU A 242 -24.69 -0.97 -1.58
CA GLU A 242 -25.25 0.31 -1.09
C GLU A 242 -24.36 0.98 -0.05
N HIS A 243 -23.47 0.23 0.60
CA HIS A 243 -22.58 0.75 1.63
C HIS A 243 -21.13 0.80 1.14
N ALA A 244 -20.44 1.92 1.40
CA ALA A 244 -19.07 2.15 0.90
C ALA A 244 -18.01 1.15 1.41
N LEU A 245 -18.29 0.39 2.46
CA LEU A 245 -17.36 -0.57 3.08
C LEU A 245 -16.78 -1.57 2.07
N HIS A 246 -17.62 -2.10 1.17
CA HIS A 246 -17.19 -3.15 0.23
C HIS A 246 -16.04 -2.69 -0.67
N ARG A 247 -15.95 -1.39 -1.00
CA ARG A 247 -14.85 -0.81 -1.78
C ARG A 247 -13.53 -0.92 -1.02
N HIS A 248 -13.50 -0.53 0.25
CA HIS A 248 -12.30 -0.65 1.09
C HIS A 248 -11.91 -2.11 1.36
N VAL A 249 -12.89 -3.02 1.52
CA VAL A 249 -12.61 -4.46 1.69
C VAL A 249 -11.94 -5.04 0.44
N ARG A 250 -12.50 -4.76 -0.75
CA ARG A 250 -11.90 -5.18 -2.03
C ARG A 250 -10.50 -4.60 -2.19
N ARG A 251 -10.35 -3.31 -1.91
CA ARG A 251 -9.07 -2.60 -1.99
C ARG A 251 -8.02 -3.23 -1.08
N ALA A 252 -8.36 -3.54 0.18
CA ALA A 252 -7.47 -4.20 1.12
C ALA A 252 -6.98 -5.57 0.61
N LEU A 253 -7.87 -6.37 -0.01
CA LEU A 253 -7.50 -7.68 -0.56
C LEU A 253 -6.51 -7.55 -1.73
N VAL A 254 -6.71 -6.57 -2.61
CA VAL A 254 -5.82 -6.34 -3.77
C VAL A 254 -4.48 -5.77 -3.34
N LEU A 255 -4.48 -4.77 -2.46
CA LEU A 255 -3.25 -4.15 -1.94
C LEU A 255 -2.45 -5.14 -1.08
N ASP A 256 -3.11 -6.04 -0.34
CA ASP A 256 -2.39 -7.13 0.34
C ASP A 256 -1.70 -8.03 -0.67
N GLY A 257 -2.33 -8.38 -1.79
CA GLY A 257 -1.67 -9.20 -2.81
C GLY A 257 -0.46 -8.54 -3.49
N LEU A 258 -0.39 -7.21 -3.53
CA LEU A 258 0.64 -6.48 -4.26
C LEU A 258 1.96 -6.41 -3.47
N LEU A 259 3.08 -6.68 -4.16
CA LEU A 259 4.43 -6.79 -3.59
C LEU A 259 4.59 -7.86 -2.49
N GLY A 260 3.78 -8.93 -2.60
CA GLY A 260 3.75 -10.12 -1.74
C GLY A 260 2.74 -9.98 -0.60
N SER A 261 1.89 -10.99 -0.39
CA SER A 261 0.84 -10.99 0.65
C SER A 261 1.36 -11.05 2.08
N THR A 262 0.58 -10.60 3.06
CA THR A 262 0.89 -10.79 4.48
C THR A 262 1.37 -12.21 4.78
N ARG A 263 0.71 -13.23 4.23
CA ARG A 263 1.08 -14.64 4.44
C ARG A 263 2.45 -14.98 3.84
N GLU A 264 2.71 -14.54 2.61
CA GLU A 264 3.98 -14.80 1.93
C GLU A 264 5.13 -14.06 2.61
N LEU A 265 4.93 -12.79 2.96
CA LEU A 265 5.95 -11.97 3.60
C LEU A 265 6.26 -12.45 5.02
N THR A 266 5.26 -12.84 5.83
CA THR A 266 5.53 -13.45 7.14
C THR A 266 6.33 -14.74 7.00
N ARG A 267 6.07 -15.56 5.97
CA ARG A 267 6.86 -16.76 5.69
C ARG A 267 8.28 -16.41 5.27
N GLU A 268 8.45 -15.45 4.37
CA GLU A 268 9.74 -14.96 3.89
C GLU A 268 10.60 -14.41 5.05
N ALA A 269 10.01 -13.59 5.92
CA ALA A 269 10.68 -13.11 7.13
C ALA A 269 11.14 -14.27 8.03
N GLY A 270 10.29 -15.28 8.22
CA GLY A 270 10.65 -16.48 8.99
C GLY A 270 11.84 -17.24 8.39
N THR A 271 11.89 -17.37 7.06
CA THR A 271 13.04 -17.95 6.36
C THR A 271 14.30 -17.12 6.58
N LEU A 272 14.23 -15.80 6.39
CA LEU A 272 15.37 -14.89 6.58
C LEU A 272 15.93 -14.95 8.01
N VAL A 273 15.08 -14.96 9.03
CA VAL A 273 15.50 -15.07 10.44
C VAL A 273 16.16 -16.42 10.71
N ARG A 274 15.63 -17.52 10.16
CA ARG A 274 16.21 -18.87 10.30
C ARG A 274 17.59 -18.95 9.64
N GLU A 275 17.73 -18.42 8.43
CA GLU A 275 18.99 -18.43 7.68
C GLU A 275 20.07 -17.56 8.34
N ARG A 276 19.69 -16.39 8.88
CA ARG A 276 20.61 -15.51 9.62
C ARG A 276 21.01 -16.06 10.98
N GLY A 277 20.28 -17.04 11.52
CA GLY A 277 20.52 -17.60 12.85
C GLY A 277 20.33 -16.59 14.02
N SER A 278 19.75 -15.42 13.74
CA SER A 278 19.51 -14.37 14.73
C SER A 278 18.28 -13.54 14.35
N ALA A 279 17.54 -13.08 15.36
CA ALA A 279 16.46 -12.13 15.17
C ALA A 279 17.04 -10.70 15.18
N PRO A 280 16.90 -9.92 14.10
CA PRO A 280 17.36 -8.53 14.10
C PRO A 280 16.56 -7.71 15.12
N ARG A 281 17.23 -6.77 15.78
CA ARG A 281 16.53 -5.80 16.63
C ARG A 281 15.70 -4.89 15.73
N LEU A 282 14.38 -4.92 15.90
CA LEU A 282 13.45 -4.12 15.10
C LEU A 282 13.55 -2.62 15.42
N THR A 283 13.99 -2.27 16.63
CA THR A 283 14.17 -0.90 17.08
C THR A 283 15.27 -0.82 18.13
N HIS A 284 16.03 0.28 18.13
CA HIS A 284 16.80 0.72 19.28
C HIS A 284 15.88 1.60 20.13
N LEU A 285 15.12 0.97 21.04
CA LEU A 285 14.36 1.69 22.08
C LEU A 285 15.26 1.99 23.28
#